data_AF-A0A7L4PCD4-F1
#
_entry.id   AF-A0A7L4PCD4-F1
#
_cell.length_a   1.000
_cell.length_b   1.000
_cell.length_c   1.000
_cell.angle_alpha   90.00
_cell.angle_beta   90.00
_cell.angle_gamma   90.00
#
_symmetry.space_group_name_H-M   'P 1'
#
loop_
_entity.id
_entity.type
_entity.pdbx_description
1 polymer ?
#
loop_
_entity_poly.entity_id
_entity_poly.type
_entity_poly.pdbx_seq_one_letter_code
_entity_poly.pdbx_strand_id
1 'polypeptide(L)'
;MRAPLNPCGRLAYNVADYRDKSAGIIADLTRPEIEPTLGPDGAPIRNPYRKVMSIAYGLFSPVERFVTRNEVESVLRERRLLSGGPFPFA
;
A
#
# COMPACT_ATOMS: atom_id res chain seq x y z
N MET A 1 -9.81 -22.99 -4.83
CA MET A 1 -9.27 -22.97 -3.46
C MET A 1 -9.34 -21.53 -2.95
N ARG A 2 -10.04 -21.25 -1.84
CA ARG A 2 -10.12 -19.88 -1.29
C ARG A 2 -8.80 -19.63 -0.55
N ALA A 3 -8.05 -18.59 -0.94
CA ALA A 3 -6.77 -18.29 -0.30
C ALA A 3 -6.97 -18.10 1.22
N PRO A 4 -6.02 -18.53 2.06
CA PRO A 4 -6.10 -18.31 3.49
C PRO A 4 -6.26 -16.82 3.78
N LEU A 5 -7.10 -16.50 4.77
CA LEU A 5 -7.25 -15.13 5.24
C LEU A 5 -5.88 -14.67 5.78
N ASN A 6 -5.41 -13.51 5.33
CA ASN A 6 -4.24 -12.86 5.94
C ASN A 6 -4.57 -12.48 7.41
N PRO A 7 -3.57 -12.12 8.24
CA PRO A 7 -3.80 -11.76 9.66
C PRO A 7 -4.85 -10.67 9.88
N CYS A 8 -5.16 -9.88 8.86
CA CYS A 8 -6.13 -8.80 8.89
C CYS A 8 -7.48 -9.14 8.20
N GLY A 9 -7.72 -10.39 7.84
CA GLY A 9 -9.03 -10.91 7.42
C GLY A 9 -9.46 -10.65 5.97
N ARG A 10 -8.65 -9.97 5.16
CA ARG A 10 -8.87 -9.81 3.70
C ARG A 10 -7.56 -9.58 2.98
N LEU A 11 -7.29 -10.38 1.93
CA LEU A 11 -6.19 -10.15 0.99
C LEU A 11 -6.65 -9.23 -0.14
N ALA A 12 -5.87 -8.19 -0.43
CA ALA A 12 -6.07 -7.32 -1.60
C ALA A 12 -5.45 -7.96 -2.85
N TYR A 13 -6.19 -7.95 -3.96
CA TYR A 13 -5.79 -8.56 -5.23
C TYR A 13 -5.58 -7.52 -6.33
N ASN A 14 -5.06 -6.34 -5.99
CA ASN A 14 -4.95 -5.20 -6.91
C ASN A 14 -4.30 -5.54 -8.26
N VAL A 15 -3.26 -6.37 -8.28
CA VAL A 15 -2.60 -6.78 -9.53
C VAL A 15 -3.48 -7.72 -10.36
N ALA A 16 -4.17 -8.68 -9.74
CA ALA A 16 -5.00 -9.63 -10.45
C ALA A 16 -6.30 -9.00 -10.96
N ASP A 17 -6.96 -8.19 -10.12
CA ASP A 17 -8.29 -7.62 -10.40
C ASP A 17 -8.24 -6.49 -11.44
N TYR A 18 -7.09 -5.81 -11.56
CA TYR A 18 -6.93 -4.66 -12.46
C TYR A 18 -6.00 -4.94 -13.64
N ARG A 19 -5.56 -6.18 -13.85
CA ARG A 19 -4.63 -6.56 -14.93
C ARG A 19 -5.02 -5.95 -16.27
N ASP A 20 -6.25 -6.20 -16.71
CA ASP A 20 -6.73 -5.81 -18.04
C ASP A 20 -7.26 -4.36 -18.09
N LYS A 21 -7.52 -3.75 -16.94
CA LYS A 21 -8.02 -2.36 -16.82
C LYS A 21 -6.89 -1.33 -16.73
N SER A 22 -5.72 -1.76 -16.27
CA SER A 22 -4.60 -0.88 -15.95
C SER A 22 -4.03 -0.15 -17.17
N ALA A 23 -3.94 -0.82 -18.33
CA ALA A 23 -3.32 -0.28 -19.54
C ALA A 23 -4.01 1.00 -20.05
N GLY A 24 -5.35 1.03 -20.05
CA GLY A 24 -6.12 2.22 -20.44
C GLY A 24 -6.04 3.35 -19.42
N ILE A 25 -5.91 3.01 -18.13
CA ILE A 25 -5.80 3.99 -17.05
C ILE A 25 -4.45 4.71 -17.07
N ILE A 26 -3.35 4.02 -17.40
CA ILE A 26 -2.00 4.59 -17.35
C ILE A 26 -1.58 5.38 -18.60
N ALA A 27 -2.34 5.29 -19.69
CA ALA A 27 -1.95 5.86 -20.99
C ALA A 27 -1.71 7.38 -20.90
N ASP A 28 -2.59 8.09 -20.20
CA ASP A 28 -2.59 9.56 -20.11
C ASP A 28 -2.24 10.09 -18.70
N LEU A 29 -1.74 9.23 -17.80
CA LEU A 29 -1.36 9.64 -16.46
C LEU A 29 0.06 10.21 -16.43
N THR A 30 0.22 11.30 -15.67
CA THR A 30 1.53 11.79 -15.25
C THR A 30 2.30 10.68 -14.56
N ARG A 31 3.55 10.45 -14.97
CA ARG A 31 4.43 9.44 -14.40
C ARG A 31 5.42 10.12 -13.46
N PRO A 32 5.10 10.24 -12.16
CA PRO A 32 6.05 10.81 -11.22
C PRO A 32 7.25 9.87 -11.09
N GLU A 33 8.44 10.46 -11.04
CA GLU A 33 9.63 9.74 -10.62
C GLU A 33 9.51 9.41 -9.13
N ILE A 34 9.75 8.15 -8.78
CA ILE A 34 9.63 7.67 -7.40
C ILE A 34 11.04 7.48 -6.85
N GLU A 35 11.51 8.48 -6.11
CA GLU A 35 12.81 8.44 -5.47
C GLU A 35 12.72 7.98 -4.01
N PRO A 36 13.74 7.26 -3.50
CA PRO A 36 13.88 7.02 -2.08
C PRO A 36 14.22 8.32 -1.34
N THR A 37 13.72 8.47 -0.12
CA THR A 37 14.29 9.44 0.82
C THR A 37 15.55 8.83 1.41
N LEU A 38 16.68 9.52 1.27
CA LEU A 38 17.96 9.09 1.80
C LEU A 38 18.23 9.74 3.16
N GLY A 39 18.89 9.00 4.05
CA GLY A 39 19.41 9.50 5.31
C GLY A 39 20.73 10.27 5.13
N PRO A 40 21.30 10.81 6.23
CA PRO A 40 22.58 11.54 6.19
C PRO A 40 23.76 10.72 5.66
N ASP A 41 23.68 9.39 5.77
CA ASP A 41 24.67 8.42 5.31
C ASP A 41 24.43 7.95 3.85
N GLY A 42 23.40 8.48 3.19
CA GLY A 42 22.98 8.05 1.85
C GLY A 42 22.15 6.77 1.84
N ALA A 43 21.86 6.14 2.99
CA ALA A 43 21.04 4.95 3.06
C ALA A 43 19.55 5.31 2.86
N PRO A 44 18.75 4.48 2.15
CA PRO A 44 17.33 4.75 1.96
C PRO A 44 16.55 4.55 3.27
N ILE A 45 16.12 5.65 3.89
CA ILE A 45 15.27 5.63 5.09
C ILE A 45 13.78 5.47 4.74
N ARG A 46 13.40 5.80 3.51
CA ARG A 46 12.06 5.52 2.96
C ARG A 46 12.21 5.15 1.49
N ASN A 47 11.75 3.96 1.13
CA ASN A 47 11.69 3.51 -0.26
C ASN A 47 10.21 3.42 -0.70
N PRO A 48 9.66 4.46 -1.37
CA PRO A 48 8.26 4.47 -1.76
C PRO A 48 7.94 3.39 -2.80
N TYR A 49 8.88 3.05 -3.70
CA TYR A 49 8.68 1.98 -4.69
C TYR A 49 8.41 0.64 -4.01
N ARG A 50 9.24 0.26 -3.03
CA ARG A 50 9.03 -0.97 -2.24
C ARG A 50 7.67 -0.96 -1.53
N LYS A 51 7.23 0.20 -1.03
CA LYS A 51 5.90 0.34 -0.40
C LYS A 51 4.78 0.15 -1.42
N VAL A 52 4.86 0.77 -2.60
CA VAL A 52 3.87 0.62 -3.68
C VAL A 52 3.73 -0.86 -4.05
N MET A 53 4.84 -1.54 -4.31
CA MET A 53 4.83 -2.96 -4.66
C MET A 53 4.24 -3.82 -3.53
N SER A 54 4.62 -3.56 -2.28
CA SER A 54 4.09 -4.32 -1.14
C SER A 54 2.57 -4.14 -0.97
N ILE A 55 2.05 -2.94 -1.21
CA ILE A 55 0.59 -2.68 -1.19
C ILE A 55 -0.09 -3.37 -2.38
N ALA A 56 0.45 -3.22 -3.59
CA ALA A 56 -0.13 -3.77 -4.81
C ALA A 56 -0.24 -5.31 -4.78
N TYR A 57 0.76 -5.98 -4.23
CA TYR A 57 0.78 -7.45 -4.08
C TYR A 57 0.12 -7.93 -2.77
N GLY A 58 -0.51 -7.04 -2.01
CA GLY A 58 -1.31 -7.40 -0.85
C GLY A 58 -0.52 -7.77 0.42
N LEU A 59 0.80 -7.48 0.50
CA LEU A 59 1.59 -7.72 1.71
C LEU A 59 1.07 -6.92 2.92
N PHE A 60 0.58 -5.70 2.68
CA PHE A 60 -0.02 -4.84 3.71
C PHE A 60 -1.55 -4.94 3.76
N SER A 61 -2.13 -6.02 3.24
CA SER A 61 -3.58 -6.14 3.25
C SER A 61 -4.15 -6.01 4.69
N PRO A 62 -5.23 -5.23 4.88
CA PRO A 62 -6.21 -4.83 3.89
C PRO A 62 -5.95 -3.45 3.26
N VAL A 63 -4.75 -2.89 3.47
CA VAL A 63 -4.34 -1.61 2.88
C VAL A 63 -4.16 -1.79 1.37
N GLU A 64 -4.88 -1.00 0.57
CA GLU A 64 -4.85 -1.07 -0.89
C GLU A 64 -4.21 0.16 -1.56
N ARG A 65 -3.95 1.21 -0.77
CA ARG A 65 -3.41 2.49 -1.23
C ARG A 65 -2.57 3.16 -0.16
N PHE A 66 -1.89 4.25 -0.52
CA PHE A 66 -1.31 5.12 0.49
C PHE A 66 -2.41 5.65 1.43
N VAL A 67 -2.10 5.63 2.72
CA VAL A 67 -2.97 6.18 3.77
C VAL A 67 -2.96 7.70 3.69
N THR A 68 -4.14 8.28 3.82
CA THR A 68 -4.35 9.73 3.97
C THR A 68 -3.85 10.19 5.34
N ARG A 69 -3.67 11.51 5.51
CA ARG A 69 -3.26 12.07 6.80
C ARG A 69 -4.20 11.66 7.93
N ASN A 70 -5.52 11.66 7.70
CA ASN A 70 -6.49 11.28 8.72
C ASN A 70 -6.41 9.79 9.08
N GLU A 71 -6.16 8.93 8.09
CA GLU A 71 -5.90 7.51 8.35
C GLU A 71 -4.61 7.32 9.16
N VAL A 72 -3.56 8.10 8.89
CA VAL A 72 -2.32 8.06 9.69
C VAL A 72 -2.60 8.42 11.14
N GLU A 73 -3.37 9.48 11.42
CA GLU A 73 -3.72 9.86 12.79
C GLU A 73 -4.50 8.75 13.53
N SER A 74 -5.49 8.15 12.87
CA SER A 74 -6.24 7.01 13.42
C SER A 74 -5.34 5.79 13.66
N VAL A 75 -4.43 5.49 12.73
CA VAL A 75 -3.46 4.40 12.85
C VAL A 75 -2.49 4.63 14.01
N LEU A 76 -2.02 5.86 14.21
CA LEU A 76 -1.11 6.21 15.31
C LEU A 76 -1.79 6.14 16.67
N ARG A 77 -3.07 6.52 16.77
CA ARG A 77 -3.83 6.53 18.02
C ARG A 77 -4.46 5.18 18.38
N GLU A 78 -5.09 4.54 17.40
CA GLU A 78 -6.01 3.41 17.60
C GLU A 78 -5.51 2.12 16.97
N ARG A 79 -4.37 2.17 16.25
CA ARG A 79 -3.81 1.04 15.48
C ARG A 79 -4.77 0.50 14.41
N ARG A 80 -5.68 1.34 13.92
CA ARG A 80 -6.72 0.98 12.94
C ARG A 80 -6.78 1.96 11.78
N LEU A 81 -7.23 1.45 10.64
CA LEU A 81 -7.69 2.26 9.52
C LEU A 81 -9.02 2.93 9.87
N LEU A 82 -9.40 3.99 9.15
CA LEU A 82 -10.70 4.63 9.31
C LEU A 82 -11.89 3.69 9.04
N SER A 83 -11.69 2.62 8.26
CA SER A 83 -12.67 1.55 8.07
C SER A 83 -12.86 0.65 9.29
N GLY A 84 -12.12 0.88 10.37
CA GLY A 84 -12.07 0.03 11.57
C GLY A 84 -11.19 -1.21 11.42
N GLY A 85 -10.67 -1.49 10.21
CA GLY A 85 -9.75 -2.60 9.97
C GLY A 85 -8.40 -2.42 10.67
N PRO A 86 -7.71 -3.50 11.07
CA PRO A 86 -6.37 -3.39 11.65
C PRO A 86 -5.37 -2.86 10.62
N PHE A 87 -4.45 -2.01 11.06
CA PHE A 87 -3.31 -1.61 10.24
C PHE A 87 -2.13 -2.56 10.51
N PRO A 88 -1.52 -3.16 9.47
CA PRO A 88 -0.38 -4.04 9.66
C PRO A 88 0.87 -3.20 9.99
N PHE A 89 1.14 -3.01 11.28
CA PHE A 89 2.45 -2.58 11.75
C PHE A 89 3.42 -3.74 11.58
N ALA A 90 4.38 -3.58 10.66
CA ALA A 90 5.54 -4.45 10.53
C ALA A 90 6.75 -3.75 11.16
#